data_AF-A0A183AB65-F1
#
_entry.id   AF-A0A183AB65-F1
#
_cell.length_a   1.000
_cell.length_b   1.000
_cell.length_c   1.000
_cell.angle_alpha   90.00
_cell.angle_beta   90.00
_cell.angle_gamma   90.00
#
_symmetry.space_group_name_H-M   'P 1'
#
loop_
_entity.id
_entity.type
_entity.pdbx_description
1 polymer ?
#
loop_
_entity_poly.entity_id
_entity_poly.type
_entity_poly.pdbx_seq_one_letter_code
_entity_poly.pdbx_strand_id
1 'polypeptide(L)'
;MLSISSVCDFAGTLSTVTIHSNQLFRDAIDPSGCLQLLEEIPASSPYAKRYNYPLQAIPSYMLPPDRQPQHTNETAKRLEFELKTILQSLARSLFGPAGITNKVGYAFGLGLERWAMQLYHIPDIRLFWTQDSGFLHQFETDDIHREIIYKPVSVYPQCILDLSFWLRDSPESTVPEQSDNQNELDPISLAVERDFYDLVRSVAGDLIEQVRLIDRFIDPKTGRRSHCYRLIYRDQHRTLTMDEVRPIHQQIAQCATDRFGVQIR
;
A
#
# COMPACT_ATOMS: atom_id res chain seq x y z
N MET A 1 -18.07 -14.15 5.69
CA MET A 1 -18.46 -15.57 5.80
C MET A 1 -18.05 -16.25 4.51
N LEU A 2 -16.93 -16.97 4.48
CA LEU A 2 -16.49 -17.68 3.27
C LEU A 2 -17.18 -19.04 3.23
N SER A 3 -18.19 -19.18 2.37
CA SER A 3 -18.81 -20.47 2.09
C SER A 3 -18.05 -21.13 0.94
N ILE A 4 -17.24 -22.13 1.25
CA ILE A 4 -16.60 -22.98 0.23
C ILE A 4 -17.60 -24.12 -0.04
N SER A 5 -18.32 -24.03 -1.15
CA SER A 5 -19.18 -25.11 -1.64
C SER A 5 -18.39 -25.95 -2.63
N SER A 6 -17.76 -27.02 -2.15
CA SER A 6 -17.52 -28.27 -2.90
C SER A 6 -16.51 -29.14 -2.15
N VAL A 7 -17.00 -30.08 -1.36
CA VAL A 7 -16.28 -31.34 -1.10
C VAL A 7 -17.19 -32.44 -1.62
N CYS A 8 -16.83 -33.02 -2.76
CA CYS A 8 -17.50 -34.22 -3.27
C CYS A 8 -16.90 -35.44 -2.57
N ASP A 9 -17.70 -36.12 -1.74
CA ASP A 9 -17.32 -37.45 -1.27
C ASP A 9 -17.40 -38.47 -2.42
N PHE A 10 -16.57 -39.52 -2.33
CA PHE A 10 -16.46 -40.61 -3.32
C PHE A 10 -17.78 -41.39 -3.57
N ALA A 11 -18.86 -41.04 -2.85
CA ALA A 11 -20.20 -41.61 -2.96
C ALA A 11 -21.27 -40.63 -3.54
N GLY A 12 -20.89 -39.43 -3.97
CA GLY A 12 -21.78 -38.53 -4.72
C GLY A 12 -22.83 -37.78 -3.91
N THR A 13 -22.71 -37.71 -2.58
CA THR A 13 -23.62 -36.92 -1.72
C THR A 13 -23.07 -35.53 -1.49
N LEU A 14 -23.77 -34.49 -1.96
CA LEU A 14 -23.44 -33.08 -1.69
C LEU A 14 -23.84 -32.73 -0.25
N SER A 15 -22.83 -32.60 0.62
CA SER A 15 -23.01 -32.15 2.00
C SER A 15 -22.51 -30.71 2.13
N THR A 16 -23.36 -29.77 2.50
CA THR A 16 -22.95 -28.39 2.76
C THR A 16 -22.32 -28.30 4.15
N VAL A 17 -21.00 -28.16 4.21
CA VAL A 17 -20.27 -27.97 5.47
C VAL A 17 -20.09 -26.47 5.72
N THR A 18 -20.76 -25.94 6.76
CA THR A 18 -20.59 -24.55 7.19
C THR A 18 -19.40 -24.46 8.15
N ILE A 19 -18.25 -23.99 7.66
CA ILE A 19 -17.06 -23.77 8.48
C ILE A 19 -17.06 -22.34 9.02
N HIS A 20 -17.05 -22.19 10.34
CA HIS A 20 -16.87 -20.89 10.99
C HIS A 20 -15.40 -20.41 10.87
N SER A 21 -15.19 -19.10 10.72
CA SER A 21 -13.84 -18.49 10.57
C SER A 21 -12.85 -18.94 11.65
N ASN A 22 -13.32 -19.14 12.88
CA ASN A 22 -12.49 -19.51 14.03
C ASN A 22 -12.13 -21.01 14.09
N GLN A 23 -12.60 -21.79 13.11
CA GLN A 23 -12.27 -23.20 12.91
C GLN A 23 -11.39 -23.40 11.67
N LEU A 24 -11.31 -22.40 10.79
CA LEU A 24 -10.46 -22.44 9.60
C LEU A 24 -9.00 -22.35 10.05
N PHE A 25 -8.18 -23.34 9.66
CA PHE A 25 -6.74 -23.41 9.96
C PHE A 25 -6.33 -23.54 11.44
N ARG A 26 -7.25 -23.91 12.34
CA ARG A 26 -6.92 -24.11 13.77
C ARG A 26 -5.79 -25.14 13.99
N ASP A 27 -5.75 -26.16 13.14
CA ASP A 27 -4.74 -27.23 13.18
C ASP A 27 -3.65 -27.04 12.10
N ALA A 28 -3.55 -25.84 11.51
CA ALA A 28 -2.51 -25.55 10.53
C ALA A 28 -1.13 -25.53 11.19
N ILE A 29 -0.15 -26.11 10.51
CA ILE A 29 1.24 -26.12 10.94
C ILE A 29 1.81 -24.70 10.75
N ASP A 30 2.41 -24.15 11.80
CA ASP A 30 3.10 -22.86 11.73
C ASP A 30 4.37 -22.98 10.86
N PRO A 31 4.43 -22.31 9.69
CA PRO A 31 5.58 -22.40 8.80
C PRO A 31 6.73 -21.47 9.19
N SER A 32 6.60 -20.66 10.25
CA SER A 32 7.60 -19.64 10.64
C SER A 32 9.01 -20.21 10.81
N GLY A 33 9.13 -21.44 11.31
CA GLY A 33 10.41 -22.15 11.46
C GLY A 33 11.07 -22.55 10.13
N CYS A 34 10.36 -22.46 9.00
CA CYS A 34 10.89 -22.77 7.67
C CYS A 34 11.54 -21.58 6.97
N LEU A 35 11.33 -20.35 7.48
CA LEU A 35 11.88 -19.14 6.87
C LEU A 35 13.41 -19.12 6.88
N GLN A 36 14.03 -19.79 7.85
CA GLN A 36 15.50 -19.88 8.01
C GLN A 36 16.12 -21.09 7.30
N LEU A 37 15.32 -22.03 6.77
CA LEU A 37 15.82 -23.25 6.11
C LEU A 37 16.53 -22.98 4.77
N LEU A 38 16.28 -21.82 4.16
CA LEU A 38 16.96 -21.38 2.93
C LEU A 38 18.27 -20.63 3.22
N GLU A 39 18.52 -20.27 4.49
CA GLU A 39 19.68 -19.48 4.90
C GLU A 39 20.84 -20.36 5.38
N GLU A 40 20.55 -21.56 5.90
CA GLU A 40 21.57 -22.48 6.43
C GLU A 40 21.61 -23.82 5.69
N ILE A 41 22.73 -24.09 5.00
CA ILE A 41 23.03 -25.42 4.46
C ILE A 41 23.31 -26.35 5.66
N PRO A 42 22.53 -27.42 5.87
CA PRO A 42 22.71 -28.31 7.02
C PRO A 42 24.09 -28.94 7.02
N ALA A 43 24.77 -29.01 8.17
CA ALA A 43 26.13 -29.58 8.32
C ALA A 43 26.26 -31.05 7.85
N SER A 44 25.14 -31.77 7.75
CA SER A 44 25.03 -33.14 7.25
C SER A 44 24.99 -33.24 5.72
N SER A 45 24.80 -32.13 5.00
CA SER A 45 24.90 -32.09 3.55
C SER A 45 26.35 -32.31 3.12
N PRO A 46 26.61 -33.15 2.10
CA PRO A 46 27.95 -33.29 1.53
C PRO A 46 28.52 -31.98 0.95
N TYR A 47 27.67 -30.94 0.83
CA TYR A 47 28.03 -29.59 0.37
C TYR A 47 28.18 -28.56 1.51
N ALA A 48 28.01 -28.95 2.78
CA ALA A 48 28.12 -28.06 3.94
C ALA A 48 29.55 -27.58 4.22
N LYS A 49 30.55 -28.33 3.74
CA LYS A 49 31.94 -27.89 3.75
C LYS A 49 32.16 -26.99 2.53
N ARG A 50 32.42 -25.69 2.75
CA ARG A 50 33.13 -24.84 1.79
C ARG A 50 34.55 -25.40 1.64
N TYR A 51 34.69 -26.46 0.84
CA TYR A 51 36.00 -26.85 0.34
C TYR A 51 36.51 -25.68 -0.52
N ASN A 52 37.67 -25.13 -0.17
CA ASN A 52 38.48 -24.36 -1.11
C ASN A 52 38.82 -25.28 -2.28
N TYR A 53 37.96 -25.32 -3.30
CA TYR A 53 38.23 -26.06 -4.53
C TYR A 53 38.85 -25.12 -5.57
N PRO A 54 39.81 -25.62 -6.37
CA PRO A 54 40.67 -24.83 -7.26
C PRO A 54 39.98 -24.34 -8.54
N LEU A 55 38.66 -24.53 -8.68
CA LEU A 55 37.90 -24.06 -9.84
C LEU A 55 36.94 -22.95 -9.39
N GLN A 56 37.41 -21.70 -9.53
CA GLN A 56 36.56 -20.52 -9.49
C GLN A 56 35.61 -20.60 -10.69
N ALA A 57 34.30 -20.66 -10.44
CA ALA A 57 33.32 -20.45 -11.49
C ALA A 57 33.52 -19.03 -12.03
N ILE A 58 33.85 -18.94 -13.32
CA ILE A 58 34.04 -17.65 -14.00
C ILE A 58 32.69 -16.92 -13.98
N PRO A 59 32.62 -15.68 -13.45
CA PRO A 59 31.38 -14.91 -13.43
C PRO A 59 30.78 -14.79 -14.83
N SER A 60 29.44 -14.79 -14.94
CA SER A 60 28.76 -14.85 -16.23
C SER A 60 29.13 -13.72 -17.21
N TYR A 61 29.66 -12.60 -16.71
CA TYR A 61 30.13 -11.46 -17.51
C TYR A 61 31.53 -11.63 -18.11
N MET A 62 32.29 -12.66 -17.69
CA MET A 62 33.62 -13.00 -18.20
C MET A 62 33.58 -14.13 -19.26
N LEU A 63 32.40 -14.60 -19.64
CA LEU A 63 32.21 -15.60 -20.69
C LEU A 63 32.10 -14.91 -22.08
N PRO A 64 32.68 -15.49 -23.16
CA PRO A 64 32.53 -14.95 -24.52
C PRO A 64 31.06 -14.80 -24.93
N PRO A 65 30.69 -13.78 -25.72
CA PRO A 65 29.29 -13.44 -26.06
C PRO A 65 28.57 -14.56 -26.84
N ASP A 66 29.33 -15.43 -27.49
CA ASP A 66 28.90 -16.60 -28.27
C ASP A 66 28.63 -17.85 -27.41
N ARG A 67 28.80 -17.75 -26.08
CA ARG A 67 28.31 -18.74 -25.12
C ARG A 67 27.48 -18.06 -24.04
N GLN A 68 26.16 -18.10 -24.17
CA GLN A 68 25.34 -18.52 -23.03
C GLN A 68 25.30 -20.04 -23.04
N PRO A 69 26.14 -20.74 -22.27
CA PRO A 69 26.04 -22.18 -22.22
C PRO A 69 24.86 -22.50 -21.32
N GLN A 70 23.95 -23.35 -21.77
CA GLN A 70 23.16 -24.14 -20.82
C GLN A 70 24.13 -24.67 -19.75
N HIS A 71 23.75 -24.56 -18.46
CA HIS A 71 24.56 -25.05 -17.37
C HIS A 71 25.08 -26.46 -17.69
N THR A 72 26.34 -26.76 -17.35
CA THR A 72 26.86 -28.12 -17.56
C THR A 72 25.97 -29.14 -16.86
N ASN A 73 25.86 -30.36 -17.40
CA ASN A 73 25.04 -31.41 -16.79
C ASN A 73 25.37 -31.62 -15.30
N GLU A 74 26.64 -31.43 -14.92
CA GLU A 74 27.10 -31.46 -13.53
C GLU A 74 26.50 -30.34 -12.68
N THR A 75 26.48 -29.09 -13.17
CA THR A 75 25.87 -27.95 -12.46
C THR A 75 24.36 -28.11 -12.34
N ALA A 76 23.67 -28.57 -13.40
CA ALA A 76 22.24 -28.83 -13.35
C ALA A 76 21.89 -29.94 -12.34
N LYS A 77 22.65 -31.05 -12.36
CA LYS A 77 22.46 -32.17 -11.42
C LYS A 77 22.79 -31.78 -9.97
N ARG A 78 23.76 -30.88 -9.78
CA ARG A 78 24.07 -30.34 -8.45
C ARG A 78 22.93 -29.48 -7.90
N LEU A 79 22.39 -28.56 -8.70
CA LEU A 79 21.23 -27.76 -8.30
C LEU A 79 20.01 -28.63 -8.01
N GLU A 80 19.76 -29.64 -8.84
CA GLU A 80 18.69 -30.61 -8.62
C GLU A 80 18.86 -31.35 -7.28
N PHE A 81 20.08 -31.79 -6.96
CA PHE A 81 20.35 -32.48 -5.70
C PHE A 81 20.24 -31.57 -4.48
N GLU A 82 20.77 -30.35 -4.55
CA GLU A 82 20.67 -29.36 -3.48
C GLU A 82 19.19 -29.00 -3.22
N LEU A 83 18.42 -28.72 -4.28
CA LEU A 83 16.98 -28.43 -4.17
C LEU A 83 16.21 -29.61 -3.55
N LYS A 84 16.49 -30.84 -4.00
CA LYS A 84 15.85 -32.05 -3.44
C LYS A 84 16.16 -32.22 -1.96
N THR A 85 17.40 -31.97 -1.55
CA THR A 85 17.83 -32.09 -0.15
C THR A 85 17.15 -31.04 0.72
N ILE A 86 17.07 -29.79 0.24
CA ILE A 86 16.39 -28.68 0.94
C ILE A 86 14.90 -28.98 1.07
N LEU A 87 14.23 -29.41 -0.01
CA LEU A 87 12.80 -29.76 0.02
C LEU A 87 12.50 -30.92 0.96
N GLN A 88 13.38 -31.93 1.01
CA GLN A 88 13.24 -33.04 1.96
C GLN A 88 13.44 -32.59 3.41
N SER A 89 14.40 -31.68 3.65
CA SER A 89 14.60 -31.10 4.99
C SER A 89 13.41 -30.24 5.42
N LEU A 90 12.86 -29.45 4.50
CA LEU A 90 11.68 -28.63 4.72
C LEU A 90 10.45 -29.49 5.01
N ALA A 91 10.26 -30.57 4.24
CA ALA A 91 9.19 -31.53 4.51
C ALA A 91 9.34 -32.19 5.89
N ARG A 92 10.56 -32.54 6.31
CA ARG A 92 10.81 -33.09 7.65
C ARG A 92 10.62 -32.07 8.76
N SER A 93 10.94 -30.80 8.52
CA SER A 93 10.74 -29.72 9.48
C SER A 93 9.24 -29.42 9.67
N LEU A 94 8.48 -29.33 8.58
CA LEU A 94 7.03 -29.09 8.61
C LEU A 94 6.24 -30.30 9.14
N PHE A 95 6.62 -31.51 8.74
CA PHE A 95 5.79 -32.70 8.93
C PHE A 95 6.41 -33.78 9.81
N GLY A 96 7.62 -33.55 10.33
CA GLY A 96 8.36 -34.52 11.15
C GLY A 96 9.07 -35.62 10.34
N PRO A 97 9.88 -36.46 11.01
CA PRO A 97 10.71 -37.49 10.35
C PRO A 97 9.90 -38.64 9.73
N ALA A 98 8.68 -38.89 10.21
CA ALA A 98 7.75 -39.88 9.65
C ALA A 98 6.97 -39.37 8.42
N GLY A 99 7.13 -38.08 8.09
CA GLY A 99 6.31 -37.40 7.07
C GLY A 99 4.85 -37.25 7.48
N ILE A 100 4.02 -36.79 6.53
CA ILE A 100 2.57 -36.71 6.73
C ILE A 100 1.98 -38.12 6.54
N THR A 101 1.57 -38.76 7.62
CA THR A 101 0.68 -39.93 7.56
C THR A 101 -0.70 -39.52 8.08
N ASN A 102 -1.76 -39.85 7.33
CA ASN A 102 -3.16 -39.50 7.63
C ASN A 102 -3.51 -37.99 7.68
N LYS A 103 -2.83 -37.10 6.94
CA LYS A 103 -3.33 -35.74 6.69
C LYS A 103 -3.34 -35.41 5.20
N VAL A 104 -4.32 -34.62 4.78
CA VAL A 104 -4.42 -34.03 3.45
C VAL A 104 -4.12 -32.54 3.59
N GLY A 105 -3.13 -32.05 2.83
CA GLY A 105 -2.75 -30.64 2.82
C GLY A 105 -3.25 -29.94 1.57
N TYR A 106 -3.78 -28.72 1.73
CA TYR A 106 -4.12 -27.82 0.62
C TYR A 106 -3.20 -26.61 0.69
N ALA A 107 -2.69 -26.19 -0.46
CA ALA A 107 -1.95 -24.95 -0.61
C ALA A 107 -2.53 -24.19 -1.80
N PHE A 108 -2.73 -22.89 -1.63
CA PHE A 108 -3.11 -22.00 -2.71
C PHE A 108 -2.28 -20.73 -2.63
N GLY A 109 -1.80 -20.28 -3.79
CA GLY A 109 -1.14 -18.99 -3.93
C GLY A 109 -2.11 -18.02 -4.58
N LEU A 110 -2.33 -16.87 -3.94
CA LEU A 110 -3.13 -15.79 -4.50
C LEU A 110 -2.20 -14.71 -5.04
N GLY A 111 -2.30 -14.43 -6.34
CA GLY A 111 -1.65 -13.25 -6.91
C GLY A 111 -2.44 -12.01 -6.53
N LEU A 112 -2.05 -11.34 -5.45
CA LEU A 112 -2.78 -10.22 -4.86
C LEU A 112 -3.05 -9.11 -5.88
N GLU A 113 -2.10 -8.83 -6.76
CA GLU A 113 -2.22 -7.82 -7.81
C GLU A 113 -3.34 -8.16 -8.78
N ARG A 114 -3.49 -9.43 -9.18
CA ARG A 114 -4.57 -9.84 -10.10
C ARG A 114 -5.95 -9.69 -9.47
N TRP A 115 -6.05 -10.01 -8.18
CA TRP A 115 -7.27 -9.81 -7.42
C TRP A 115 -7.59 -8.33 -7.25
N ALA A 116 -6.61 -7.53 -6.86
CA ALA A 116 -6.77 -6.09 -6.70
C ALA A 116 -7.15 -5.41 -8.02
N MET A 117 -6.56 -5.82 -9.15
CA MET A 117 -6.93 -5.30 -10.48
C MET A 117 -8.39 -5.58 -10.82
N GLN A 118 -8.88 -6.78 -10.53
CA GLN A 118 -10.27 -7.13 -10.80
C GLN A 118 -11.25 -6.49 -9.81
N LEU A 119 -10.91 -6.47 -8.52
CA LEU A 119 -11.76 -5.96 -7.45
C LEU A 119 -11.91 -4.44 -7.51
N TYR A 120 -10.80 -3.73 -7.75
CA TYR A 120 -10.77 -2.27 -7.76
C TYR A 120 -10.82 -1.68 -9.17
N HIS A 121 -10.95 -2.50 -10.22
CA HIS A 121 -10.91 -2.09 -11.62
C HIS A 121 -9.62 -1.34 -12.02
N ILE A 122 -8.47 -1.74 -11.48
CA ILE A 122 -7.17 -1.15 -11.83
C ILE A 122 -6.71 -1.74 -13.18
N PRO A 123 -6.51 -0.91 -14.21
CA PRO A 123 -6.25 -1.40 -15.57
C PRO A 123 -4.82 -1.91 -15.79
N ASP A 124 -3.86 -1.48 -14.96
CA ASP A 124 -2.44 -1.76 -15.17
C ASP A 124 -1.74 -2.06 -13.84
N ILE A 125 -1.02 -3.19 -13.78
CA ILE A 125 -0.25 -3.63 -12.61
C ILE A 125 0.86 -2.63 -12.21
N ARG A 126 1.35 -1.82 -13.15
CA ARG A 126 2.38 -0.80 -12.88
C ARG A 126 1.90 0.26 -11.90
N LEU A 127 0.59 0.48 -11.80
CA LEU A 127 0.01 1.45 -10.88
C LEU A 127 0.27 1.08 -9.41
N PHE A 128 0.44 -0.20 -9.06
CA PHE A 128 0.81 -0.60 -7.69
C PHE A 128 2.19 -0.08 -7.24
N TRP A 129 3.03 0.33 -8.20
CA TRP A 129 4.38 0.82 -7.96
C TRP A 129 4.49 2.33 -8.12
N THR A 130 3.37 3.03 -8.38
CA THR A 130 3.37 4.48 -8.51
C THR A 130 3.47 5.17 -7.15
N GLN A 131 4.11 6.34 -7.11
CA GLN A 131 4.12 7.24 -5.95
C GLN A 131 3.19 8.44 -6.15
N ASP A 132 2.34 8.39 -7.19
CA ASP A 132 1.39 9.44 -7.50
C ASP A 132 0.29 9.52 -6.43
N SER A 133 0.18 10.68 -5.79
CA SER A 133 -0.80 10.92 -4.72
C SER A 133 -2.25 10.84 -5.21
N GLY A 134 -2.50 11.02 -6.51
CA GLY A 134 -3.80 10.80 -7.15
C GLY A 134 -4.25 9.35 -7.12
N PHE A 135 -3.30 8.40 -7.13
CA PHE A 135 -3.59 6.96 -7.02
C PHE A 135 -3.70 6.54 -5.55
N LEU A 136 -2.67 6.83 -4.75
CA LEU A 136 -2.56 6.33 -3.38
C LEU A 136 -3.73 6.77 -2.48
N HIS A 137 -4.16 8.02 -2.62
CA HIS A 137 -5.23 8.59 -1.79
C HIS A 137 -6.59 7.91 -2.00
N GLN A 138 -6.83 7.30 -3.17
CA GLN A 138 -8.12 6.63 -3.42
C GLN A 138 -8.31 5.38 -2.55
N PHE A 139 -7.21 4.85 -2.02
CA PHE A 139 -7.19 3.65 -1.18
C PHE A 139 -6.96 3.97 0.31
N GLU A 140 -6.85 5.25 0.68
CA GLU A 140 -6.84 5.69 2.08
C GLU A 140 -8.28 5.64 2.62
N THR A 141 -8.57 4.67 3.48
CA THR A 141 -9.90 4.46 4.08
C THR A 141 -9.78 3.90 5.50
N ASP A 142 -10.67 4.32 6.39
CA ASP A 142 -10.78 3.78 7.75
C ASP A 142 -11.50 2.41 7.78
N ASP A 143 -12.30 2.13 6.75
CA ASP A 143 -13.06 0.89 6.60
C ASP A 143 -12.46 0.00 5.50
N ILE A 144 -11.98 -1.18 5.90
CA ILE A 144 -11.40 -2.20 5.02
C ILE A 144 -12.43 -2.91 4.12
N HIS A 145 -13.72 -2.81 4.45
CA HIS A 145 -14.81 -3.42 3.70
C HIS A 145 -15.46 -2.46 2.71
N ARG A 146 -15.00 -1.21 2.69
CA ARG A 146 -15.48 -0.21 1.75
C ARG A 146 -15.21 -0.65 0.31
N GLU A 147 -16.25 -0.59 -0.51
CA GLU A 147 -16.12 -0.81 -1.95
C GLU A 147 -15.41 0.40 -2.58
N ILE A 148 -14.25 0.15 -3.18
CA ILE A 148 -13.43 1.17 -3.83
C ILE A 148 -13.37 0.85 -5.32
N ILE A 149 -13.67 1.84 -6.15
CA ILE A 149 -13.51 1.74 -7.60
C ILE A 149 -12.44 2.74 -8.00
N TYR A 150 -11.36 2.24 -8.61
CA TYR A 150 -10.27 3.07 -9.09
C TYR A 150 -10.79 4.06 -10.13
N LYS A 151 -10.45 5.33 -9.93
CA LYS A 151 -10.65 6.41 -10.89
C LYS A 151 -9.32 6.70 -11.59
N PRO A 152 -9.27 6.65 -12.93
CA PRO A 152 -8.07 6.98 -13.70
C PRO A 152 -7.48 8.33 -13.29
N VAL A 153 -6.18 8.31 -13.03
CA VAL A 153 -5.39 9.51 -12.71
C VAL A 153 -4.79 10.05 -14.01
N SER A 154 -4.70 11.38 -14.12
CA SER A 154 -4.11 12.02 -15.29
C SER A 154 -2.64 11.62 -15.48
N VAL A 155 -2.19 11.51 -16.72
CA VAL A 155 -0.78 11.29 -17.07
C VAL A 155 0.07 12.58 -17.01
N TYR A 156 -0.55 13.75 -16.96
CA TYR A 156 0.13 15.05 -16.89
C TYR A 156 0.67 15.31 -15.47
N PRO A 157 1.71 16.14 -15.27
CA PRO A 157 2.25 16.38 -13.94
C PRO A 157 1.33 17.23 -13.05
N GLN A 158 1.42 17.03 -11.74
CA GLN A 158 0.74 17.84 -10.72
C GLN A 158 1.41 19.21 -10.57
N CYS A 159 0.60 20.26 -10.39
CA CYS A 159 1.03 21.59 -9.99
C CYS A 159 0.59 21.84 -8.54
N ILE A 160 1.53 21.99 -7.62
CA ILE A 160 1.27 22.06 -6.18
C ILE A 160 1.49 23.47 -5.68
N LEU A 161 0.50 24.03 -4.98
CA LEU A 161 0.59 25.34 -4.31
C LEU A 161 0.00 25.24 -2.90
N ASP A 162 0.71 25.81 -1.94
CA ASP A 162 0.26 25.86 -0.55
C ASP A 162 -0.40 27.22 -0.26
N LEU A 163 -1.52 27.22 0.46
CA LEU A 163 -2.23 28.41 0.93
C LEU A 163 -2.33 28.36 2.45
N SER A 164 -1.80 29.37 3.12
CA SER A 164 -1.87 29.51 4.57
C SER A 164 -2.64 30.75 4.99
N PHE A 165 -3.44 30.64 6.04
CA PHE A 165 -4.21 31.77 6.56
C PHE A 165 -4.52 31.62 8.05
N TRP A 166 -4.71 32.77 8.70
CA TRP A 166 -5.19 32.87 10.07
C TRP A 166 -6.72 32.81 10.09
N LEU A 167 -7.25 31.97 10.98
CA LEU A 167 -8.66 31.88 11.28
C LEU A 167 -9.12 33.14 12.01
N ARG A 168 -10.41 33.45 11.89
CA ARG A 168 -11.02 34.55 12.64
C ARG A 168 -11.06 34.23 14.13
N ASP A 169 -10.69 35.20 14.96
CA ASP A 169 -10.82 35.11 16.41
C ASP A 169 -12.32 34.99 16.78
N SER A 170 -12.72 33.84 17.34
CA SER A 170 -14.05 33.69 17.93
C SER A 170 -14.03 34.25 19.36
N PRO A 171 -14.99 35.11 19.75
CA PRO A 171 -15.05 35.71 21.08
C PRO A 171 -15.34 34.69 22.21
N GLU A 172 -15.61 33.42 21.90
CA GLU A 172 -15.88 32.36 22.88
C GLU A 172 -14.74 31.34 23.00
N SER A 173 -13.49 31.79 22.90
CA SER A 173 -12.33 30.94 23.22
C SER A 173 -12.16 30.83 24.73
N THR A 174 -13.14 30.22 25.40
CA THR A 174 -12.92 29.64 26.73
C THR A 174 -12.04 28.43 26.50
N VAL A 175 -10.79 28.53 26.93
CA VAL A 175 -9.76 27.50 26.84
C VAL A 175 -10.34 26.17 27.36
N PRO A 176 -10.47 25.11 26.54
CA PRO A 176 -10.51 23.76 27.08
C PRO A 176 -9.09 23.45 27.53
N GLU A 177 -8.90 23.38 28.84
CA GLU A 177 -7.68 22.87 29.42
C GLU A 177 -7.42 21.45 28.89
N GLN A 178 -6.20 21.24 28.38
CA GLN A 178 -5.49 19.96 28.33
C GLN A 178 -6.38 18.71 28.16
N SER A 179 -6.90 18.49 26.95
CA SER A 179 -7.14 17.12 26.48
C SER A 179 -5.96 16.73 25.59
N ASP A 180 -5.19 15.73 26.04
CA ASP A 180 -4.08 15.09 25.29
C ASP A 180 -4.54 14.36 24.00
N ASN A 181 -5.80 14.55 23.62
CA ASN A 181 -6.38 14.01 22.39
C ASN A 181 -6.39 15.12 21.32
N GLN A 182 -5.36 15.15 20.48
CA GLN A 182 -5.25 16.02 19.29
C GLN A 182 -6.41 15.85 18.26
N ASN A 183 -7.39 14.98 18.55
CA ASN A 183 -8.52 14.63 17.69
C ASN A 183 -9.87 15.23 18.14
N GLU A 184 -9.96 15.93 19.27
CA GLU A 184 -11.17 16.70 19.60
C GLU A 184 -11.15 18.03 18.83
N LEU A 185 -11.70 17.97 17.62
CA LEU A 185 -11.82 19.12 16.74
C LEU A 185 -12.92 20.08 17.22
N ASP A 186 -12.54 21.34 17.44
CA ASP A 186 -13.51 22.41 17.68
C ASP A 186 -14.53 22.48 16.53
N PRO A 187 -15.85 22.50 16.81
CA PRO A 187 -16.90 22.48 15.79
C PRO A 187 -16.76 23.59 14.73
N ILE A 188 -16.21 24.74 15.14
CA ILE A 188 -15.98 25.90 14.27
C ILE A 188 -14.85 25.65 13.28
N SER A 189 -13.77 24.98 13.71
CA SER A 189 -12.63 24.65 12.84
C SER A 189 -13.05 23.67 11.74
N LEU A 190 -13.90 22.68 12.09
CA LEU A 190 -14.49 21.74 11.13
C LEU A 190 -15.41 22.44 10.12
N ALA A 191 -16.21 23.41 10.57
CA ALA A 191 -17.09 24.16 9.69
C ALA A 191 -16.30 24.96 8.65
N VAL A 192 -15.26 25.68 9.08
CA VAL A 192 -14.38 26.44 8.18
C VAL A 192 -13.65 25.52 7.21
N GLU A 193 -13.18 24.35 7.67
CA GLU A 193 -12.51 23.37 6.81
C GLU A 193 -13.43 22.86 5.69
N ARG A 194 -14.65 22.43 6.02
CA ARG A 194 -15.64 21.98 5.02
C ARG A 194 -15.97 23.10 4.03
N ASP A 195 -16.25 24.29 4.55
CA ASP A 195 -16.64 25.41 3.70
C ASP A 195 -15.47 25.86 2.79
N PHE A 196 -14.23 25.72 3.25
CA PHE A 196 -13.04 25.97 2.44
C PHE A 196 -12.90 24.96 1.29
N TYR A 197 -13.16 23.67 1.52
CA TYR A 197 -13.16 22.66 0.44
C TYR A 197 -14.21 23.00 -0.64
N ASP A 198 -15.41 23.42 -0.23
CA ASP A 198 -16.46 23.83 -1.15
C ASP A 198 -16.09 25.11 -1.91
N LEU A 199 -15.43 26.06 -1.24
CA LEU A 199 -14.93 27.27 -1.90
C LEU A 199 -13.91 26.93 -2.99
N VAL A 200 -12.89 26.13 -2.67
CA VAL A 200 -11.85 25.75 -3.63
C VAL A 200 -12.46 25.04 -4.84
N ARG A 201 -13.39 24.12 -4.62
CA ARG A 201 -14.14 23.43 -5.69
C ARG A 201 -14.92 24.40 -6.56
N SER A 202 -15.55 25.42 -5.97
CA SER A 202 -16.35 26.41 -6.72
C SER A 202 -15.51 27.32 -7.61
N VAL A 203 -14.27 27.63 -7.21
CA VAL A 203 -13.38 28.53 -7.97
C VAL A 203 -12.50 27.78 -8.96
N ALA A 204 -11.87 26.68 -8.54
CA ALA A 204 -10.95 25.92 -9.39
C ALA A 204 -11.65 24.92 -10.31
N GLY A 205 -12.89 24.52 -10.00
CA GLY A 205 -13.65 23.55 -10.80
C GLY A 205 -12.93 22.21 -10.93
N ASP A 206 -12.82 21.72 -12.16
CA ASP A 206 -12.20 20.42 -12.46
C ASP A 206 -10.66 20.45 -12.43
N LEU A 207 -10.04 21.63 -12.30
CA LEU A 207 -8.58 21.75 -12.28
C LEU A 207 -7.98 21.35 -10.94
N ILE A 208 -8.76 21.33 -9.85
CA ILE A 208 -8.30 20.91 -8.54
C ILE A 208 -8.46 19.38 -8.40
N GLU A 209 -7.34 18.68 -8.23
CA GLU A 209 -7.33 17.24 -8.01
C GLU A 209 -7.56 16.92 -6.52
N GLN A 210 -6.81 17.59 -5.64
CA GLN A 210 -6.85 17.35 -4.20
C GLN A 210 -6.63 18.64 -3.41
N VAL A 211 -7.22 18.71 -2.23
CA VAL A 211 -6.96 19.74 -1.22
C VAL A 211 -6.67 19.01 0.07
N ARG A 212 -5.49 19.25 0.67
CA ARG A 212 -5.06 18.58 1.91
C ARG A 212 -4.71 19.62 2.96
N LEU A 213 -5.23 19.47 4.17
CA LEU A 213 -4.72 20.21 5.31
C LEU A 213 -3.38 19.61 5.74
N ILE A 214 -2.31 20.39 5.67
CA ILE A 214 -0.95 19.93 5.97
C ILE A 214 -0.44 20.38 7.34
N ASP A 215 -0.97 21.49 7.86
CA ASP A 215 -0.53 22.04 9.14
C ASP A 215 -1.64 22.81 9.86
N ARG A 216 -1.64 22.70 11.19
CA ARG A 216 -2.45 23.50 12.11
C ARG A 216 -1.51 24.06 13.18
N PHE A 217 -1.41 25.39 13.23
CA PHE A 217 -0.51 26.07 14.15
C PHE A 217 -1.24 27.12 14.98
N ILE A 218 -0.94 27.18 16.28
CA ILE A 218 -1.46 28.18 17.21
C ILE A 218 -0.30 29.06 17.66
N ASP A 219 -0.42 30.37 17.46
CA ASP A 219 0.57 31.33 17.92
C ASP A 219 0.50 31.46 19.45
N PRO A 220 1.57 31.13 20.20
CA PRO A 220 1.56 31.20 21.66
C PRO A 220 1.41 32.62 22.20
N LYS A 221 1.74 33.66 21.41
CA LYS A 221 1.68 35.06 21.87
C LYS A 221 0.31 35.68 21.64
N THR A 222 -0.28 35.43 20.48
CA THR A 222 -1.55 36.04 20.09
C THR A 222 -2.75 35.12 20.31
N GLY A 223 -2.53 33.83 20.54
CA GLY A 223 -3.57 32.81 20.63
C GLY A 223 -4.24 32.49 19.28
N ARG A 224 -3.79 33.12 18.18
CA ARG A 224 -4.38 32.97 16.86
C ARG A 224 -4.08 31.60 16.30
N ARG A 225 -5.05 31.06 15.56
CA ARG A 225 -4.94 29.76 14.90
C ARG A 225 -4.73 29.95 13.41
N SER A 226 -3.82 29.19 12.84
CA SER A 226 -3.53 29.17 11.41
C SER A 226 -3.70 27.78 10.85
N HIS A 227 -4.22 27.72 9.64
CA HIS A 227 -4.29 26.51 8.84
C HIS A 227 -3.41 26.69 7.59
N CYS A 228 -2.76 25.61 7.17
CA CYS A 228 -2.05 25.53 5.91
C CYS A 228 -2.61 24.39 5.07
N TYR A 229 -3.09 24.73 3.87
CA TYR A 229 -3.64 23.78 2.91
C TYR A 229 -2.72 23.64 1.71
N ARG A 230 -2.49 22.40 1.28
CA ARG A 230 -1.85 22.06 0.02
C ARG A 230 -2.91 21.82 -1.05
N LEU A 231 -2.91 22.64 -2.09
CA LEU A 231 -3.79 22.53 -3.23
C LEU A 231 -3.01 21.90 -4.39
N ILE A 232 -3.51 20.76 -4.88
CA ILE A 232 -2.92 20.01 -5.98
C ILE A 232 -3.79 20.21 -7.21
N TYR A 233 -3.25 20.91 -8.19
CA TYR A 233 -3.90 21.18 -9.47
C TYR A 233 -3.41 20.20 -10.53
N ARG A 234 -4.34 19.63 -11.30
CA ARG A 234 -4.01 18.72 -12.39
C ARG A 234 -5.16 18.65 -13.39
N ASP A 235 -4.84 18.68 -14.67
CA ASP A 235 -5.79 18.57 -15.76
C ASP A 235 -5.67 17.19 -16.43
N GLN A 236 -6.78 16.65 -16.95
CA GLN A 236 -6.85 15.32 -17.58
C GLN A 236 -6.39 15.32 -19.05
N HIS A 237 -6.28 16.49 -19.67
CA HIS A 237 -6.08 16.68 -21.11
C HIS A 237 -4.80 17.46 -21.44
N ARG A 238 -4.21 18.19 -20.48
CA ARG A 238 -2.98 18.95 -20.72
C ARG A 238 -2.12 19.17 -19.47
N THR A 239 -0.86 19.55 -19.69
CA THR A 239 0.04 20.04 -18.63
C THR A 239 -0.36 21.46 -18.23
N LEU A 240 -0.54 21.68 -16.93
CA LEU A 240 -0.81 23.02 -16.38
C LEU A 240 0.49 23.79 -16.15
N THR A 241 0.45 25.07 -16.47
CA THR A 241 1.57 26.00 -16.20
C THR A 241 1.30 26.84 -14.96
N MET A 242 2.38 27.30 -14.31
CA MET A 242 2.26 28.15 -13.12
C MET A 242 1.51 29.46 -13.40
N ASP A 243 1.64 29.99 -14.62
CA ASP A 243 1.01 31.25 -15.03
C ASP A 243 -0.51 31.12 -15.17
N GLU A 244 -1.01 29.92 -15.50
CA GLU A 244 -2.45 29.63 -15.55
C GLU A 244 -3.03 29.35 -14.15
N VAL A 245 -2.27 28.67 -13.29
CA VAL A 245 -2.75 28.26 -11.96
C VAL A 245 -2.69 29.40 -10.95
N ARG A 246 -1.67 30.27 -11.03
CA ARG A 246 -1.46 31.34 -10.05
C ARG A 246 -2.63 32.33 -9.94
N PRO A 247 -3.26 32.80 -11.05
CA PRO A 247 -4.45 33.65 -10.97
C PRO A 247 -5.62 32.98 -10.25
N ILE A 248 -5.86 31.69 -10.54
CA ILE A 248 -6.92 30.90 -9.88
C ILE A 248 -6.63 30.75 -8.39
N HIS A 249 -5.38 30.47 -8.03
CA HIS A 249 -4.95 30.36 -6.64
C HIS A 249 -5.10 31.69 -5.88
N GLN A 250 -4.78 32.81 -6.52
CA GLN A 250 -5.01 34.14 -5.95
C GLN A 250 -6.50 34.45 -5.78
N GLN A 251 -7.35 34.05 -6.73
CA GLN A 251 -8.79 34.19 -6.62
C GLN A 251 -9.35 33.40 -5.45
N ILE A 252 -8.86 32.17 -5.21
CA ILE A 252 -9.22 31.38 -4.01
C ILE A 252 -8.84 32.13 -2.74
N ALA A 253 -7.63 32.70 -2.67
CA ALA A 253 -7.17 33.45 -1.51
C ALA A 253 -8.06 34.69 -1.25
N GLN A 254 -8.43 35.42 -2.30
CA GLN A 254 -9.32 36.59 -2.20
C GLN A 254 -10.72 36.17 -1.71
N CYS A 255 -11.33 35.17 -2.34
CA CYS A 255 -12.64 34.69 -1.93
C CYS A 255 -12.63 34.10 -0.51
N ALA A 256 -11.52 33.50 -0.07
CA ALA A 256 -11.38 33.03 1.30
C ALA A 256 -11.40 34.21 2.28
N THR A 257 -10.63 35.27 2.02
CA THR A 257 -10.64 36.49 2.82
C THR A 257 -12.02 37.14 2.86
N ASP A 258 -12.71 37.24 1.72
CA ASP A 258 -14.02 37.89 1.64
C ASP A 258 -15.13 37.09 2.35
N ARG A 259 -15.15 35.76 2.16
CA ARG A 259 -16.24 34.89 2.67
C ARG A 259 -16.04 34.48 4.12
N PHE A 260 -14.80 34.18 4.52
CA PHE A 260 -14.47 33.68 5.85
C PHE A 260 -13.87 34.75 6.76
N GLY A 261 -13.49 35.92 6.23
CA GLY A 261 -12.80 36.95 7.00
C GLY A 261 -11.40 36.52 7.46
N VAL A 262 -10.76 35.59 6.74
CA VAL A 262 -9.44 35.05 7.08
C VAL A 262 -8.32 35.97 6.59
N GLN A 263 -7.22 36.01 7.34
CA GLN A 263 -6.04 36.79 6.97
C GLN A 263 -4.98 35.86 6.35
N ILE A 264 -4.72 36.02 5.05
CA ILE A 264 -3.71 35.24 4.32
C ILE A 264 -2.31 35.48 4.92
N ARG A 265 -1.49 34.42 4.99
CA ARG A 265 -0.13 34.39 5.54
C ARG A 265 0.86 33.88 4.50
#